data_AF-A0A438HXJ3-F1
#
_entry.id   AF-A0A438HXJ3-F1
#
_cell.length_a   1.000
_cell.length_b   1.000
_cell.length_c   1.000
_cell.angle_alpha   90.00
_cell.angle_beta   90.00
_cell.angle_gamma   90.00
#
_symmetry.space_group_name_H-M   'P 1'
#
loop_
_entity.id
_entity.type
_entity.pdbx_description
1 polymer ?
#
loop_
_entity_poly.entity_id
_entity_poly.type
_entity_poly.pdbx_seq_one_letter_code
_entity_poly.pdbx_strand_id
1 'polypeptide(L)'
;MQVKHTGSWLLQPMRESHLQLFALISIWISSKIHDSRPLSMKSLKSLGDGIINEQHFTTRDFLEAEVVLMQVLNFEIGASNIAFVFLEELLIQFKGIAKVGELVNFEACLDIMDLLYEKEETSVLYSSPCSLAASILACSSTVASYVITVPRQKWEFPVLPWGMIPPSVNDFLIIASLIE
;
A
#
# COMPACT_ATOMS: atom_id res chain seq x y z
N MET A 1 -21.67 5.92 -25.56
CA MET A 1 -22.71 6.32 -24.60
C MET A 1 -22.08 7.40 -23.73
N GLN A 2 -22.41 8.68 -23.96
CA GLN A 2 -21.78 9.78 -23.24
C GLN A 2 -22.35 9.87 -21.82
N VAL A 3 -21.51 9.63 -20.82
CA VAL A 3 -21.86 9.85 -19.41
C VAL A 3 -21.76 11.35 -19.16
N LYS A 4 -22.93 11.98 -19.02
CA LYS A 4 -23.06 13.39 -18.69
C LYS A 4 -22.56 13.58 -17.26
N HIS A 5 -21.43 14.26 -17.06
CA HIS A 5 -20.95 14.68 -15.74
C HIS A 5 -21.88 15.76 -15.16
N THR A 6 -23.04 15.35 -14.68
CA THR A 6 -23.69 16.06 -13.58
C THR A 6 -22.89 15.72 -12.33
N GLY A 7 -22.18 16.70 -11.75
CA GLY A 7 -21.39 16.46 -10.53
C GLY A 7 -22.25 15.75 -9.48
N SER A 8 -21.83 14.54 -9.08
CA SER A 8 -22.52 13.81 -8.02
C SER A 8 -22.49 14.67 -6.75
N TRP A 9 -23.61 14.71 -6.03
CA TRP A 9 -23.72 15.44 -4.76
C TRP A 9 -22.73 14.93 -3.71
N LEU A 10 -22.24 13.69 -3.86
CA LEU A 10 -21.17 13.10 -3.04
C LEU A 10 -19.79 13.72 -3.28
N LEU A 11 -19.57 14.31 -4.46
CA LEU A 11 -18.28 14.87 -4.87
C LEU A 11 -18.20 16.39 -4.66
N GLN A 12 -19.33 17.09 -4.48
CA GLN A 12 -19.35 18.55 -4.35
C GLN A 12 -20.42 19.05 -3.37
N PRO A 13 -20.04 19.63 -2.20
CA PRO A 13 -18.69 19.68 -1.62
C PRO A 13 -18.29 18.35 -0.96
N MET A 14 -17.01 17.97 -1.11
CA MET A 14 -16.46 16.80 -0.42
C MET A 14 -16.20 17.15 1.07
N ARG A 15 -16.94 16.50 1.98
CA ARG A 15 -16.82 16.66 3.43
C ARG A 15 -16.12 15.45 4.04
N GLU A 16 -15.77 15.53 5.32
CA GLU A 16 -15.19 14.41 6.06
C GLU A 16 -16.10 13.17 6.03
N SER A 17 -17.39 13.33 6.28
CA SER A 17 -18.37 12.24 6.15
C SER A 17 -18.41 11.58 4.77
N HIS A 18 -18.24 12.35 3.69
CA HIS A 18 -18.17 11.82 2.32
C HIS A 18 -16.87 11.02 2.11
N LEU A 19 -15.74 11.49 2.64
CA LEU A 19 -14.46 10.78 2.60
C LEU A 19 -14.53 9.46 3.39
N GLN A 20 -15.11 9.48 4.58
CA GLN A 20 -15.34 8.29 5.39
C GLN A 20 -16.24 7.28 4.67
N LEU A 21 -17.30 7.74 3.99
CA LEU A 21 -18.13 6.90 3.14
C LEU A 21 -17.29 6.27 2.01
N PHE A 22 -16.52 7.05 1.27
CA PHE A 22 -15.67 6.52 0.20
C PHE A 22 -14.61 5.54 0.71
N ALA A 23 -14.03 5.75 1.90
CA ALA A 23 -13.12 4.79 2.52
C ALA A 23 -13.81 3.45 2.81
N LEU A 24 -15.04 3.46 3.35
CA LEU A 24 -15.84 2.25 3.55
C LEU A 24 -16.18 1.55 2.23
N ILE A 25 -16.49 2.31 1.18
CA ILE A 25 -16.75 1.76 -0.15
C ILE A 25 -15.48 1.17 -0.78
N SER A 26 -14.31 1.77 -0.58
CA SER A 26 -13.03 1.20 -1.03
C SER A 26 -12.77 -0.15 -0.36
N ILE A 27 -13.02 -0.26 0.96
CA ILE A 27 -12.93 -1.54 1.70
C ILE A 27 -13.94 -2.55 1.16
N TRP A 28 -15.17 -2.12 0.89
CA TRP A 28 -16.22 -2.95 0.32
C TRP A 28 -15.84 -3.54 -1.04
N ILE A 29 -15.37 -2.69 -1.96
CA ILE A 29 -14.93 -3.10 -3.29
C ILE A 29 -13.74 -4.05 -3.19
N SER A 30 -12.75 -3.71 -2.35
CA SER A 30 -11.58 -4.57 -2.11
C SER A 30 -11.99 -5.97 -1.62
N SER A 31 -12.93 -6.05 -0.66
CA SER A 31 -13.42 -7.34 -0.16
C SER A 31 -14.10 -8.19 -1.25
N LYS A 32 -14.74 -7.57 -2.24
CA LYS A 32 -15.35 -8.29 -3.36
C LYS A 32 -14.32 -8.87 -4.34
N ILE A 33 -13.12 -8.30 -4.37
CA ILE A 33 -12.05 -8.67 -5.32
C ILE A 33 -11.12 -9.70 -4.71
N HIS A 34 -10.71 -9.48 -3.46
CA HIS A 34 -9.64 -10.24 -2.82
C HIS A 34 -10.14 -11.29 -1.82
N ASP A 35 -11.32 -11.11 -1.22
CA ASP A 35 -11.81 -12.06 -0.20
C ASP A 35 -12.64 -13.19 -0.83
N SER A 36 -12.44 -14.40 -0.30
CA SER A 36 -13.27 -15.57 -0.65
C SER A 36 -14.74 -15.42 -0.26
N ARG A 37 -15.03 -14.56 0.73
CA ARG A 37 -16.38 -14.16 1.15
C ARG A 37 -16.38 -12.65 1.35
N PRO A 38 -17.02 -11.89 0.44
CA PRO A 38 -17.12 -10.45 0.58
C PRO A 38 -17.79 -10.07 1.90
N LEU A 39 -17.49 -8.87 2.39
CA LEU A 39 -18.21 -8.30 3.52
C LEU A 39 -19.72 -8.27 3.22
N SER A 40 -20.55 -8.09 4.25
CA SER A 40 -21.98 -7.85 4.03
C SER A 40 -22.29 -6.35 4.05
N MET A 41 -23.16 -5.90 3.14
CA MET A 41 -23.61 -4.50 3.10
C MET A 41 -24.24 -4.06 4.44
N LYS A 42 -24.87 -5.00 5.16
CA LYS A 42 -25.44 -4.76 6.49
C LYS A 42 -24.34 -4.45 7.52
N SER A 43 -23.26 -5.23 7.52
CA SER A 43 -22.11 -5.02 8.40
C SER A 43 -21.40 -3.70 8.11
N LEU A 44 -21.19 -3.40 6.82
CA LEU A 44 -20.57 -2.15 6.39
C LEU A 44 -21.41 -0.93 6.79
N LYS A 45 -22.74 -1.03 6.62
CA LYS A 45 -23.66 0.02 7.08
C LYS A 45 -23.59 0.20 8.59
N SER A 46 -23.63 -0.88 9.37
CA SER A 46 -23.54 -0.76 10.83
C SER A 46 -22.22 -0.15 11.30
N LEU A 47 -21.13 -0.41 10.57
CA LEU A 47 -19.84 0.21 10.83
C LEU A 47 -19.88 1.71 10.49
N GLY A 48 -20.42 2.07 9.33
CA GLY A 48 -20.61 3.46 8.93
C GLY A 48 -21.50 4.25 9.90
N ASP A 49 -22.58 3.63 10.40
CA ASP A 49 -23.47 4.25 11.40
C ASP A 49 -22.74 4.55 12.73
N GLY A 50 -21.66 3.84 13.04
CA GLY A 50 -20.84 4.05 14.24
C GLY A 50 -19.65 5.01 14.05
N ILE A 51 -19.15 5.16 12.82
CA ILE A 51 -17.99 6.02 12.49
C ILE A 51 -18.46 7.41 12.06
N ILE A 52 -19.49 7.47 11.21
CA ILE A 52 -19.94 8.71 10.56
C ILE A 52 -21.04 9.36 11.40
N ASN A 53 -20.65 10.30 12.25
CA ASN A 53 -21.58 10.98 13.15
C ASN A 53 -22.32 12.16 12.50
N GLU A 54 -21.78 12.73 11.43
CA GLU A 54 -22.26 13.98 10.84
C GLU A 54 -23.47 13.78 9.91
N GLN A 55 -23.58 12.61 9.29
CA GLN A 55 -24.60 12.31 8.30
C GLN A 55 -24.99 10.84 8.33
N HIS A 56 -26.30 10.58 8.33
CA HIS A 56 -26.83 9.23 8.20
C HIS A 56 -26.94 8.84 6.73
N PHE A 57 -26.16 7.83 6.33
CA PHE A 57 -26.22 7.25 4.99
C PHE A 57 -27.17 6.05 4.96
N THR A 58 -28.03 6.04 3.95
CA THR A 58 -28.90 4.91 3.64
C THR A 58 -28.15 3.88 2.81
N THR A 59 -28.67 2.64 2.74
CA THR A 59 -28.11 1.61 1.86
C THR A 59 -28.03 2.06 0.40
N ARG A 60 -28.98 2.91 -0.04
CA ARG A 60 -28.97 3.48 -1.39
C ARG A 60 -27.77 4.39 -1.62
N ASP A 61 -27.40 5.19 -0.62
CA ASP A 61 -26.27 6.11 -0.72
C ASP A 61 -24.94 5.35 -0.84
N PHE A 62 -24.79 4.22 -0.14
CA PHE A 62 -23.64 3.33 -0.29
C PHE A 62 -23.55 2.74 -1.71
N LEU A 63 -24.68 2.29 -2.28
CA LEU A 63 -24.71 1.78 -3.66
C LEU A 63 -24.38 2.88 -4.68
N GLU A 64 -24.87 4.10 -4.45
CA GLU A 64 -24.54 5.26 -5.29
C GLU A 64 -23.05 5.60 -5.19
N ALA A 65 -22.50 5.63 -3.98
CA ALA A 65 -21.09 5.87 -3.72
C ALA A 65 -20.20 4.79 -4.36
N GLU A 66 -20.62 3.52 -4.38
CA GLU A 66 -19.93 2.46 -5.13
C GLU A 66 -19.84 2.79 -6.61
N VAL A 67 -20.96 3.14 -7.24
CA VAL A 67 -20.99 3.48 -8.67
C VAL A 67 -20.15 4.72 -8.96
N VAL A 68 -20.25 5.75 -8.12
CA VAL A 68 -19.49 6.99 -8.27
C VAL A 68 -17.99 6.73 -8.15
N LEU A 69 -17.56 5.95 -7.15
CA LEU A 69 -16.15 5.62 -6.96
C LEU A 69 -15.61 4.82 -8.16
N MET A 70 -16.37 3.84 -8.64
CA MET A 70 -16.01 3.06 -9.83
C MET A 70 -15.89 3.93 -11.08
N GLN A 71 -16.77 4.92 -11.26
CA GLN A 71 -16.68 5.88 -12.36
C GLN A 71 -15.45 6.78 -12.25
N VAL A 72 -15.13 7.27 -11.05
CA VAL A 72 -13.93 8.09 -10.80
C VAL A 72 -12.65 7.31 -11.12
N LEU A 73 -12.63 6.01 -10.78
CA LEU A 73 -11.54 5.11 -11.10
C LEU A 73 -11.53 4.63 -12.56
N ASN A 74 -12.45 5.10 -13.41
CA ASN A 74 -12.66 4.57 -14.78
C ASN A 74 -12.83 3.05 -14.83
N PHE A 75 -13.34 2.44 -13.76
CA PHE A 75 -13.47 1.00 -13.56
C PHE A 75 -12.13 0.23 -13.58
N GLU A 76 -10.99 0.93 -13.45
CA GLU A 76 -9.65 0.37 -13.40
C GLU A 76 -9.19 0.21 -11.93
N ILE A 77 -9.58 -0.89 -11.28
CA ILE A 77 -9.25 -1.12 -9.85
C ILE A 77 -7.82 -1.67 -9.65
N GLY A 78 -7.12 -2.06 -10.73
CA GLY A 78 -5.69 -2.39 -10.67
C GLY A 78 -5.32 -3.52 -9.70
N ALA A 79 -6.17 -4.54 -9.54
CA ALA A 79 -6.00 -5.62 -8.55
C ALA A 79 -4.69 -6.44 -8.69
N SER A 80 -4.04 -6.38 -9.86
CA SER A 80 -2.74 -7.01 -10.12
C SER A 80 -1.54 -6.08 -9.90
N ASN A 81 -1.76 -4.78 -9.66
CA ASN A 81 -0.72 -3.78 -9.46
C ASN A 81 -0.61 -3.41 -7.98
N ILE A 82 -0.52 -4.42 -7.11
CA ILE A 82 -0.44 -4.25 -5.65
C ILE A 82 0.98 -4.60 -5.22
N ALA A 83 1.62 -3.73 -4.44
CA ALA A 83 3.01 -3.90 -4.02
C ALA A 83 3.25 -5.22 -3.26
N PHE A 84 2.25 -5.67 -2.50
CA PHE A 84 2.27 -6.98 -1.83
C PHE A 84 2.48 -8.14 -2.81
N VAL A 85 1.76 -8.16 -3.93
CA VAL A 85 1.84 -9.24 -4.94
C VAL A 85 3.24 -9.26 -5.54
N PHE A 86 3.77 -8.10 -5.91
CA PHE A 86 5.15 -8.01 -6.41
C PHE A 86 6.19 -8.43 -5.37
N LEU A 87 5.99 -8.08 -4.10
CA LEU A 87 6.91 -8.45 -3.03
C LEU A 87 6.97 -9.96 -2.83
N GLU A 88 5.82 -10.63 -2.83
CA GLU A 88 5.73 -12.08 -2.73
C GLU A 88 6.44 -12.77 -3.89
N GLU A 89 6.16 -12.36 -5.14
CA GLU A 89 6.79 -12.90 -6.34
C GLU A 89 8.32 -12.71 -6.32
N LEU A 90 8.78 -11.49 -6.02
CA LEU A 90 10.20 -11.17 -5.96
C LEU A 90 10.92 -11.93 -4.85
N LEU A 91 10.29 -12.11 -3.69
CA LEU A 91 10.87 -12.88 -2.59
C LEU A 91 11.03 -14.36 -2.95
N ILE A 92 10.02 -14.96 -3.62
CA ILE A 92 10.10 -16.35 -4.10
C ILE A 92 11.25 -16.51 -5.10
N GLN A 93 11.37 -15.60 -6.06
CA GLN A 93 12.47 -15.60 -7.03
C GLN A 93 13.82 -15.43 -6.33
N PHE A 94 13.92 -14.51 -5.37
CA PHE A 94 15.16 -14.25 -4.64
C PHE A 94 15.63 -15.46 -3.82
N LYS A 95 14.72 -16.14 -3.13
CA LYS A 95 15.01 -17.41 -2.42
C LYS A 95 15.53 -18.50 -3.37
N GLY A 96 14.95 -18.59 -4.57
CA GLY A 96 15.40 -19.54 -5.58
C GLY A 96 16.82 -19.29 -6.12
N ILE A 97 17.33 -18.06 -6.03
CA ILE A 97 18.60 -17.65 -6.65
C ILE A 97 19.72 -17.42 -5.62
N ALA A 98 19.40 -16.98 -4.40
CA ALA A 98 20.38 -16.54 -3.41
C ALA A 98 20.18 -17.17 -2.03
N LYS A 99 21.27 -17.68 -1.44
CA LYS A 99 21.27 -18.23 -0.06
C LYS A 99 20.88 -17.20 1.00
N VAL A 100 21.16 -15.92 0.76
CA VAL A 100 20.73 -14.83 1.66
C VAL A 100 19.20 -14.69 1.66
N GLY A 101 18.53 -15.06 0.56
CA GLY A 101 17.06 -15.04 0.47
C GLY A 101 16.38 -15.96 1.47
N GLU A 102 17.00 -17.09 1.82
CA GLU A 102 16.49 -18.01 2.85
C GLU A 102 16.47 -17.37 4.25
N LEU A 103 17.25 -16.31 4.45
CA LEU A 103 17.36 -15.61 5.73
C LEU A 103 16.47 -14.37 5.79
N VAL A 104 15.88 -13.98 4.66
CA VAL A 104 14.89 -12.91 4.60
C VAL A 104 13.54 -13.45 5.08
N ASN A 105 13.12 -12.98 6.25
CA ASN A 105 11.79 -13.27 6.78
C ASN A 105 10.74 -12.42 6.03
N PHE A 106 9.66 -13.07 5.61
CA PHE A 106 8.52 -12.40 4.99
C PHE A 106 7.85 -11.40 5.94
N GLU A 107 7.71 -11.76 7.22
CA GLU A 107 7.11 -10.89 8.24
C GLU A 107 7.88 -9.57 8.38
N ALA A 108 9.22 -9.63 8.41
CA ALA A 108 10.05 -8.43 8.42
C ALA A 108 9.86 -7.55 7.17
N CYS A 109 9.53 -8.15 6.02
CA CYS A 109 9.20 -7.37 4.82
C CYS A 109 7.84 -6.66 4.96
N LEU A 110 6.86 -7.29 5.62
CA LEU A 110 5.58 -6.67 5.91
C LEU A 110 5.70 -5.53 6.93
N ASP A 111 6.54 -5.70 7.97
CA ASP A 111 6.81 -4.64 8.95
C ASP A 111 7.44 -3.40 8.28
N ILE A 112 8.37 -3.60 7.35
CA ILE A 112 8.96 -2.51 6.56
C ILE A 112 7.89 -1.88 5.65
N MET A 113 7.03 -2.69 5.04
CA MET A 113 5.94 -2.20 4.20
C MET A 113 4.96 -1.32 5.00
N ASP A 114 4.60 -1.73 6.21
CA ASP A 114 3.74 -0.99 7.13
C ASP A 114 4.37 0.35 7.53
N LEU A 115 5.64 0.34 7.95
CA LEU A 115 6.40 1.55 8.27
C LEU A 115 6.46 2.52 7.10
N LEU A 116 6.65 2.01 5.87
CA LEU A 116 6.64 2.86 4.68
C LEU A 116 5.26 3.49 4.51
N TYR A 117 4.17 2.73 4.63
CA TYR A 117 2.79 3.24 4.49
C TYR A 117 2.44 4.32 5.52
N GLU A 118 3.01 4.27 6.71
CA GLU A 118 2.85 5.32 7.73
C GLU A 118 3.61 6.61 7.40
N LYS A 119 4.74 6.52 6.69
CA LYS A 119 5.58 7.68 6.36
C LYS A 119 5.10 8.38 5.08
N GLU A 120 4.55 9.57 5.26
CA GLU A 120 3.94 10.39 4.20
C GLU A 120 4.95 10.94 3.16
N GLU A 121 6.25 10.99 3.49
CA GLU A 121 7.29 11.64 2.65
C GLU A 121 7.69 10.85 1.37
N THR A 122 7.12 9.67 1.18
CA THR A 122 7.55 8.67 0.18
C THR A 122 6.93 8.81 -1.21
N SER A 123 6.72 10.04 -1.70
CA SER A 123 5.95 10.28 -2.94
C SER A 123 6.47 9.57 -4.20
N VAL A 124 7.76 9.23 -4.27
CA VAL A 124 8.35 8.60 -5.46
C VAL A 124 8.31 7.06 -5.39
N LEU A 125 8.44 6.41 -4.22
CA LEU A 125 8.33 4.94 -4.12
C LEU A 125 6.89 4.46 -4.37
N TYR A 126 5.89 5.26 -3.98
CA TYR A 126 4.48 4.94 -4.23
C TYR A 126 4.05 5.07 -5.69
N SER A 127 4.87 5.68 -6.55
CA SER A 127 4.53 5.83 -7.97
C SER A 127 4.48 4.49 -8.72
N SER A 128 5.19 3.47 -8.22
CA SER A 128 5.23 2.14 -8.80
C SER A 128 5.18 1.06 -7.71
N PRO A 129 4.10 0.28 -7.63
CA PRO A 129 3.96 -0.84 -6.68
C PRO A 129 5.10 -1.86 -6.77
N CYS A 130 5.63 -2.09 -7.97
CA CYS A 130 6.80 -2.94 -8.19
C CYS A 130 8.10 -2.32 -7.62
N SER A 131 8.30 -1.01 -7.80
CA SER A 131 9.46 -0.30 -7.23
C SER A 131 9.45 -0.32 -5.69
N LEU A 132 8.27 -0.14 -5.09
CA LEU A 132 8.08 -0.24 -3.65
C LEU A 132 8.44 -1.65 -3.14
N ALA A 133 7.91 -2.68 -3.79
CA ALA A 133 8.20 -4.07 -3.45
C ALA A 133 9.69 -4.42 -3.53
N ALA A 134 10.37 -4.00 -4.61
CA ALA A 134 11.80 -4.20 -4.78
C ALA A 134 12.62 -3.48 -3.69
N SER A 135 12.20 -2.28 -3.30
CA SER A 135 12.86 -1.50 -2.24
C SER A 135 12.74 -2.16 -0.87
N ILE A 136 11.55 -2.70 -0.55
CA ILE A 136 11.31 -3.46 0.69
C ILE A 136 12.21 -4.70 0.73
N LEU A 137 12.26 -5.46 -0.37
CA LEU A 137 13.10 -6.66 -0.46
C LEU A 137 14.61 -6.32 -0.38
N ALA A 138 15.04 -5.20 -0.96
CA ALA A 138 16.41 -4.73 -0.85
C ALA A 138 16.75 -4.36 0.61
N CYS A 139 15.86 -3.67 1.31
CA CYS A 139 16.05 -3.33 2.73
C CYS A 139 16.15 -4.59 3.61
N SER A 140 15.21 -5.53 3.45
CA SER A 140 15.22 -6.75 4.27
C SER A 140 16.42 -7.66 3.97
N SER A 141 16.82 -7.79 2.70
CA SER A 141 17.99 -8.58 2.30
C SER A 141 19.32 -7.97 2.72
N THR A 142 19.45 -6.64 2.74
CA THR A 142 20.66 -5.97 3.25
C THR A 142 20.81 -6.17 4.77
N VAL A 143 19.73 -6.07 5.54
CA VAL A 143 19.72 -6.37 6.98
C VAL A 143 20.10 -7.82 7.23
N ALA A 144 19.51 -8.77 6.49
CA ALA A 144 19.85 -10.19 6.60
C ALA A 144 21.35 -10.42 6.28
N SER A 145 21.86 -9.82 5.20
CA SER A 145 23.27 -9.91 4.83
C SER A 145 24.19 -9.35 5.91
N TYR A 146 23.83 -8.22 6.51
CA TYR A 146 24.59 -7.58 7.59
C TYR A 146 24.70 -8.49 8.82
N VAL A 147 23.59 -9.09 9.25
CA VAL A 147 23.53 -10.04 10.38
C VAL A 147 24.47 -11.23 10.22
N ILE A 148 24.67 -11.69 8.97
CA ILE A 148 25.53 -12.84 8.66
C ILE A 148 27.00 -12.42 8.56
N THR A 149 27.25 -11.26 7.98
CA THR A 149 28.60 -10.81 7.60
C THR A 149 29.34 -10.12 8.74
N VAL A 150 28.64 -9.54 9.72
CA VAL A 150 29.27 -8.82 10.84
C VAL A 150 29.47 -9.70 12.08
N PRO A 151 30.71 -9.82 12.60
CA PRO A 151 30.98 -10.61 13.80
C PRO A 151 30.30 -10.04 15.05
N ARG A 152 29.83 -10.92 15.95
CA ARG A 152 29.04 -10.56 17.14
C ARG A 152 29.71 -9.62 18.15
N GLN A 153 30.99 -9.34 18.04
CA GLN A 153 31.70 -8.39 18.91
C GLN A 153 31.68 -6.95 18.37
N LYS A 154 31.11 -6.73 17.18
CA LYS A 154 31.02 -5.42 16.51
C LYS A 154 29.59 -5.05 16.10
N TRP A 155 28.57 -5.45 16.86
CA TRP A 155 27.18 -4.97 16.66
C TRP A 155 27.00 -3.48 16.98
N GLU A 156 27.95 -2.63 16.62
CA GLU A 156 27.62 -1.26 16.32
C GLU A 156 26.95 -1.32 14.96
N PHE A 157 25.62 -1.26 14.92
CA PHE A 157 24.91 -1.12 13.66
C PHE A 157 25.52 0.12 12.98
N PRO A 158 26.21 0.01 11.84
CA PRO A 158 26.69 1.19 11.17
C PRO A 158 25.41 1.91 10.78
N VAL A 159 25.20 3.07 11.40
CA VAL A 159 24.45 4.14 10.76
C VAL A 159 25.30 4.49 9.55
N LEU A 160 25.20 3.67 8.50
CA LEU A 160 25.85 3.95 7.23
C LEU A 160 25.37 5.36 6.85
N PRO A 161 26.27 6.28 6.47
CA PRO A 161 25.82 7.50 5.85
C PRO A 161 25.29 7.08 4.48
N TRP A 162 23.99 6.78 4.41
CA TRP A 162 23.26 6.33 3.22
C TRP A 162 23.19 7.40 2.11
N GLY A 163 23.99 8.47 2.20
CA GLY A 163 23.97 9.65 1.32
C GLY A 163 25.12 9.77 0.30
N MET A 164 25.99 8.78 0.11
CA MET A 164 27.06 8.86 -0.91
C MET A 164 27.34 7.54 -1.62
N ILE A 165 26.51 7.20 -2.60
CA ILE A 165 26.87 6.28 -3.70
C ILE A 165 26.82 7.10 -5.01
N PRO A 166 27.88 7.09 -5.85
CA PRO A 166 27.97 7.93 -7.04
C PRO A 166 26.92 7.59 -8.11
N PRO A 167 26.57 8.56 -8.98
CA PRO A 167 25.33 8.59 -9.75
C PRO A 167 25.45 7.78 -11.04
N SER A 168 25.27 6.46 -10.94
CA SER A 168 24.96 5.66 -12.12
C SER A 168 24.09 4.47 -11.72
N VAL A 169 22.78 4.73 -11.68
CA VAL A 169 21.60 3.86 -11.88
C VAL A 169 20.47 4.51 -11.07
N ASN A 170 19.57 5.19 -11.78
CA ASN A 170 18.62 6.19 -11.28
C ASN A 170 17.47 5.66 -10.39
N ASP A 171 17.51 4.41 -9.92
CA ASP A 171 16.37 3.79 -9.22
C ASP A 171 16.64 3.50 -7.73
N PHE A 172 17.85 3.76 -7.22
CA PHE A 172 18.20 3.51 -5.81
C PHE A 172 18.16 4.75 -4.89
N LEU A 173 18.03 5.97 -5.46
CA LEU A 173 18.11 7.21 -4.68
C LEU A 173 16.89 7.46 -3.78
N ILE A 174 15.79 6.74 -4.01
CA ILE A 174 14.52 7.03 -3.33
C ILE A 174 14.48 6.39 -1.92
N ILE A 175 15.24 5.32 -1.67
CA ILE A 175 15.27 4.68 -0.35
C ILE A 175 15.98 5.58 0.69
N ALA A 176 16.92 6.43 0.25
CA ALA A 176 17.76 7.24 1.13
C ALA A 176 17.09 8.53 1.66
N SER A 177 15.95 8.95 1.11
CA SER A 177 15.26 10.19 1.52
C SER A 177 14.19 9.97 2.61
N LEU A 178 14.07 8.75 3.15
CA LEU A 178 12.98 8.34 4.07
C LEU A 178 13.44 8.05 5.50
N ILE A 179 14.74 8.26 5.75
CA ILE A 179 15.41 7.99 7.02
C ILE A 179 15.98 9.29 7.64
N GLU A 180 15.73 10.46 7.04
CA GLU A 180 15.73 11.73 7.77
C GLU A 180 14.30 12.14 8.12
#